data_AF-A0A7X5BWG6-F1
#
_entry.id   AF-A0A7X5BWG6-F1
#
_cell.length_a   1.000
_cell.length_b   1.000
_cell.length_c   1.000
_cell.angle_alpha   90.00
_cell.angle_beta   90.00
_cell.angle_gamma   90.00
#
_symmetry.space_group_name_H-M   'P 1'
#
loop_
_entity.id
_entity.type
_entity.pdbx_description
1 polymer ?
#
loop_
_entity_poly.entity_id
_entity_poly.type
_entity_poly.pdbx_seq_one_letter_code
_entity_poly.pdbx_strand_id
1 'polypeptide(L)'
;MLQPFRLALALALVSGAAAGAEPAPGARVDRKRPVTVASTPSEPLPVVHVAADTPTVFLFSSPIQRKTLTFDESRIRVLDAGERSIIVQPVANLGDGERQEIGVFFADGRAPARAAFVLVTDPAEVDLRIDVQRPAPPNDACPTDAHAPVPKPEDFVLLGYLDGKGVTTASIKGKHDSARGFESTSTFSYRGKGWILFDVTIWNESNRPAWTPREATFTGRVGMPLRARIVTDRKGAIPPGETGRVLAVAEIQESDAGLVFTVELRGDGGRDFTIPDVRFPKPGTGGTQ
;
A
#
# COMPACT_ATOMS: atom_id res chain seq x y z
N MET A 1 84.96 31.03 34.48
CA MET A 1 84.54 29.70 34.00
C MET A 1 83.03 29.67 34.06
N LEU A 2 82.36 29.79 32.91
CA LEU A 2 80.91 29.96 32.78
C LEU A 2 80.19 28.65 32.41
N GLN A 3 78.96 28.57 32.88
CA GLN A 3 77.92 27.56 32.72
C GLN A 3 77.40 27.40 31.25
N PRO A 4 76.54 26.38 30.98
CA PRO A 4 76.40 25.64 29.73
C PRO A 4 75.32 26.21 28.80
N PHE A 5 75.23 25.77 27.54
CA PHE A 5 73.99 25.92 26.78
C PHE A 5 73.67 24.76 25.84
N ARG A 6 72.37 24.44 25.88
CA ARG A 6 71.62 23.39 25.19
C ARG A 6 71.49 23.72 23.70
N LEU A 7 71.62 22.72 22.82
CA LEU A 7 71.10 22.82 21.46
C LEU A 7 69.71 22.19 21.40
N ALA A 8 68.69 23.03 21.21
CA ALA A 8 67.34 22.64 20.83
C ALA A 8 67.14 23.00 19.35
N LEU A 9 66.75 22.01 18.55
CA LEU A 9 66.45 22.15 17.13
C LEU A 9 65.03 22.71 16.97
N ALA A 10 64.89 23.92 16.44
CA ALA A 10 63.59 24.51 16.12
C ALA A 10 63.23 24.21 14.65
N LEU A 11 62.17 23.42 14.45
CA LEU A 11 61.59 23.09 13.15
C LEU A 11 60.61 24.21 12.75
N ALA A 12 60.96 25.01 11.74
CA ALA A 12 60.08 26.05 11.21
C ALA A 12 59.05 25.41 10.24
N LEU A 13 57.81 25.25 10.71
CA LEU A 13 56.66 24.88 9.88
C LEU A 13 56.20 26.12 9.11
N VAL A 14 56.38 26.09 7.78
CA VAL A 14 55.81 27.07 6.86
C VAL A 14 54.33 26.78 6.71
N SER A 15 53.50 27.58 7.39
CA SER A 15 52.04 27.55 7.24
C SER A 15 51.65 28.26 5.94
N GLY A 16 51.43 27.50 4.88
CA GLY A 16 50.75 28.01 3.69
C GLY A 16 49.27 28.23 4.00
N ALA A 17 48.86 29.49 4.12
CA ALA A 17 47.46 29.85 4.17
C ALA A 17 46.83 29.53 2.80
N ALA A 18 46.07 28.44 2.72
CA ALA A 18 45.11 28.27 1.64
C ALA A 18 44.03 29.34 1.81
N ALA A 19 44.15 30.45 1.10
CA ALA A 19 43.06 31.38 0.92
C ALA A 19 41.96 30.64 0.14
N GLY A 20 40.96 30.10 0.84
CA GLY A 20 39.72 29.71 0.22
C GLY A 20 39.15 30.95 -0.47
N ALA A 21 39.00 30.90 -1.80
CA ALA A 21 38.31 31.94 -2.53
C ALA A 21 36.87 31.99 -2.01
N GLU A 22 36.56 33.00 -1.20
CA GLU A 22 35.21 33.29 -0.75
C GLU A 22 34.40 33.73 -1.99
N PRO A 23 33.19 33.17 -2.22
CA PRO A 23 32.37 33.57 -3.34
C PRO A 23 32.13 35.08 -3.31
N ALA A 24 32.28 35.73 -4.46
CA ALA A 24 32.16 37.19 -4.57
C ALA A 24 30.82 37.66 -3.95
N PRO A 25 30.79 38.75 -3.19
CA PRO A 25 29.55 39.31 -2.66
C PRO A 25 28.57 39.57 -3.81
N GLY A 26 27.41 38.89 -3.79
CA GLY A 26 26.40 38.97 -4.85
C GLY A 26 26.49 37.88 -5.93
N ALA A 27 27.40 36.91 -5.80
CA ALA A 27 27.37 35.70 -6.62
C ALA A 27 26.16 34.83 -6.25
N ARG A 28 25.44 34.34 -7.26
CA ARG A 28 24.33 33.40 -7.06
C ARG A 28 24.85 32.11 -6.44
N VAL A 29 24.02 31.49 -5.61
CA VAL A 29 24.28 30.16 -5.07
C VAL A 29 23.93 29.12 -6.12
N ASP A 30 24.92 28.32 -6.49
CA ASP A 30 24.77 27.22 -7.42
C ASP A 30 23.99 26.05 -6.79
N ARG A 31 22.97 25.57 -7.50
CA ARG A 31 22.15 24.43 -7.06
C ARG A 31 22.19 23.26 -8.02
N LYS A 32 22.12 22.07 -7.41
CA LYS A 32 21.88 20.79 -8.08
C LYS A 32 20.78 20.08 -7.31
N ARG A 33 19.64 19.81 -7.94
CA ARG A 33 18.49 19.23 -7.23
C ARG A 33 17.60 18.35 -8.12
N PRO A 34 16.88 17.39 -7.54
CA PRO A 34 15.81 16.71 -8.27
C PRO A 34 14.63 17.66 -8.50
N VAL A 35 13.97 17.53 -9.65
CA VAL A 35 12.73 18.25 -9.98
C VAL A 35 11.74 17.27 -10.58
N THR A 36 10.57 17.13 -9.94
CA THR A 36 9.51 16.23 -10.40
C THR A 36 8.64 16.93 -11.43
N VAL A 37 8.37 16.26 -12.55
CA VAL A 37 7.47 16.76 -13.59
C VAL A 37 6.02 16.75 -13.09
N ALA A 38 5.24 17.76 -13.50
CA ALA A 38 3.80 17.82 -13.24
C ALA A 38 3.08 16.58 -13.81
N SER A 39 2.22 15.96 -12.99
CA SER A 39 1.53 14.71 -13.34
C SER A 39 0.27 14.95 -14.18
N THR A 40 -0.37 16.10 -13.99
CA THR A 40 -1.61 16.48 -14.69
C THR A 40 -1.52 17.90 -15.24
N PRO A 41 -2.31 18.25 -16.28
CA PRO A 41 -2.31 19.60 -16.85
C PRO A 41 -2.76 20.71 -15.88
N SER A 42 -3.45 20.36 -14.80
CA SER A 42 -3.92 21.31 -13.79
C SER A 42 -2.89 21.61 -12.70
N GLU A 43 -1.83 20.79 -12.60
CA GLU A 43 -0.75 20.99 -11.64
C GLU A 43 0.18 22.12 -12.12
N PRO A 44 0.61 23.03 -11.24
CA PRO A 44 1.53 24.10 -11.61
C PRO A 44 2.87 23.52 -12.10
N LEU A 45 3.40 24.10 -13.18
CA LEU A 45 4.70 23.67 -13.72
C LEU A 45 5.84 23.97 -12.72
N PRO A 46 6.80 23.06 -12.55
CA PRO A 46 7.95 23.29 -11.69
C PRO A 46 8.78 24.49 -12.16
N VAL A 47 9.20 25.31 -11.20
CA VAL A 47 10.03 26.50 -11.46
C VAL A 47 11.51 26.13 -11.40
N VAL A 48 12.26 26.57 -12.40
CA VAL A 48 13.71 26.39 -12.53
C VAL A 48 14.36 27.75 -12.63
N HIS A 49 15.38 27.98 -11.82
CA HIS A 49 16.06 29.27 -11.74
C HIS A 49 17.25 29.27 -12.69
N VAL A 50 17.24 30.18 -13.65
CA VAL A 50 18.21 30.28 -14.74
C VAL A 50 18.84 31.67 -14.77
N ALA A 51 20.08 31.78 -15.24
CA ALA A 51 20.79 33.04 -15.37
C ALA A 51 21.52 33.12 -16.72
N ALA A 52 21.62 34.32 -17.29
CA ALA A 52 22.18 34.51 -18.62
C ALA A 52 23.67 34.17 -18.74
N ASP A 53 24.40 34.21 -17.63
CA ASP A 53 25.83 33.86 -17.55
C ASP A 53 26.08 32.38 -17.25
N THR A 54 25.04 31.62 -16.94
CA THR A 54 25.15 30.28 -16.36
C THR A 54 24.24 29.28 -17.09
N PRO A 55 24.80 28.34 -17.87
CA PRO A 55 24.01 27.29 -18.50
C PRO A 55 23.38 26.35 -17.47
N THR A 56 22.11 26.01 -17.66
CA THR A 56 21.37 25.05 -16.84
C THR A 56 21.18 23.73 -17.57
N VAL A 57 21.57 22.63 -16.93
CA VAL A 57 21.42 21.27 -17.46
C VAL A 57 20.15 20.61 -16.93
N PHE A 58 19.30 20.14 -17.83
CA PHE A 58 18.13 19.31 -17.55
C PHE A 58 18.52 17.86 -17.84
N LEU A 59 18.68 17.03 -16.82
CA LEU A 59 18.97 15.60 -17.01
C LEU A 59 17.71 14.77 -16.81
N PHE A 60 17.28 14.07 -17.86
CA PHE A 60 16.06 13.27 -17.85
C PHE A 60 16.32 11.82 -17.46
N SER A 61 15.51 11.32 -16.55
CA SER A 61 15.47 9.90 -16.16
C SER A 61 15.12 8.93 -17.31
N SER A 62 14.59 9.44 -18.43
CA SER A 62 14.16 8.65 -19.59
C SER A 62 14.48 9.39 -20.90
N PRO A 63 14.62 8.68 -22.05
CA PRO A 63 14.90 9.33 -23.32
C PRO A 63 13.82 10.34 -23.74
N ILE A 64 14.24 11.44 -24.38
CA ILE A 64 13.38 12.53 -24.84
C ILE A 64 13.31 12.60 -26.37
N GLN A 65 12.21 13.14 -26.88
CA GLN A 65 12.04 13.45 -28.29
C GLN A 65 12.55 14.87 -28.58
N ARG A 66 13.84 15.00 -28.89
CA ARG A 66 14.55 16.29 -29.10
C ARG A 66 13.80 17.28 -30.00
N LYS A 67 13.16 16.78 -31.07
CA LYS A 67 12.40 17.58 -32.05
C LYS A 67 11.09 18.19 -31.51
N THR A 68 10.66 17.77 -30.34
CA THR A 68 9.43 18.25 -29.69
C THR A 68 9.69 19.34 -28.64
N LEU A 69 10.94 19.79 -28.52
CA LEU A 69 11.34 20.84 -27.59
C LEU A 69 10.68 22.16 -27.98
N THR A 70 9.84 22.69 -27.10
CA THR A 70 9.16 23.99 -27.24
C THR A 70 9.80 25.01 -26.32
N PHE A 71 10.17 26.18 -26.85
CA PHE A 71 10.75 27.31 -26.10
C PHE A 71 10.65 28.60 -26.94
N ASP A 72 10.78 29.76 -26.29
CA ASP A 72 10.90 31.05 -26.98
C ASP A 72 12.39 31.30 -27.34
N GLU A 73 12.72 31.17 -28.62
CA GLU A 73 14.07 31.38 -29.17
C GLU A 73 14.61 32.80 -28.96
N SER A 74 13.74 33.79 -28.77
CA SER A 74 14.16 35.18 -28.48
C SER A 74 14.67 35.34 -27.05
N ARG A 75 14.26 34.45 -26.14
CA ARG A 75 14.57 34.53 -24.70
C ARG A 75 15.53 33.44 -24.25
N ILE A 76 15.48 32.25 -24.85
CA ILE A 76 16.23 31.07 -24.43
C ILE A 76 17.06 30.54 -25.60
N ARG A 77 18.35 30.30 -25.35
CA ARG A 77 19.23 29.55 -26.24
C ARG A 77 19.33 28.10 -25.75
N VAL A 78 19.18 27.15 -26.65
CA VAL A 78 19.48 25.74 -26.41
C VAL A 78 20.90 25.48 -26.90
N LEU A 79 21.83 25.23 -25.98
CA LEU A 79 23.24 25.01 -26.30
C LEU A 79 23.49 23.58 -26.81
N ASP A 80 22.82 22.61 -26.18
CA ASP A 80 22.78 21.22 -26.62
C ASP A 80 21.47 20.59 -26.15
N ALA A 81 21.03 19.54 -26.83
CA ALA A 81 19.83 18.83 -26.45
C ALA A 81 19.93 17.34 -26.72
N GLY A 82 20.83 16.57 -26.09
CA GLY A 82 21.02 15.11 -26.23
C GLY A 82 19.79 14.18 -26.10
N GLU A 83 20.03 12.86 -26.07
CA GLU A 83 18.96 11.84 -25.93
C GLU A 83 18.25 11.87 -24.56
N ARG A 84 18.95 12.33 -23.52
CA ARG A 84 18.47 12.39 -22.13
C ARG A 84 18.84 13.70 -21.44
N SER A 85 19.26 14.71 -22.20
CA SER A 85 19.73 15.97 -21.62
C SER A 85 19.35 17.16 -22.48
N ILE A 86 19.09 18.29 -21.85
CA ILE A 86 18.98 19.59 -22.52
C ILE A 86 19.83 20.59 -21.74
N ILE A 87 20.60 21.40 -22.44
CA ILE A 87 21.38 22.49 -21.87
C ILE A 87 20.78 23.79 -22.41
N VAL A 88 20.25 24.61 -21.52
CA VAL A 88 19.63 25.89 -21.87
C VAL A 88 20.37 27.04 -21.20
N GLN A 89 20.33 28.20 -21.83
CA GLN A 89 20.85 29.43 -21.27
C GLN A 89 19.97 30.59 -21.74
N PRO A 90 19.49 31.45 -20.83
CA PRO A 90 18.81 32.68 -21.22
C PRO A 90 19.69 33.57 -22.10
N VAL A 91 19.09 34.23 -23.08
CA VAL A 91 19.75 35.24 -23.93
C VAL A 91 20.21 36.43 -23.07
N ALA A 92 19.38 36.81 -22.10
CA ALA A 92 19.61 37.79 -21.04
C ALA A 92 18.81 37.36 -19.81
N ASN A 93 19.14 37.91 -18.63
CA ASN A 93 18.38 37.63 -17.41
C ASN A 93 16.90 37.96 -17.64
N LEU A 94 16.01 37.05 -17.24
CA LEU A 94 14.58 37.25 -17.40
C LEU A 94 14.13 38.38 -16.46
N GLY A 95 13.23 39.24 -16.92
CA GLY A 95 12.77 40.38 -16.13
C GLY A 95 11.95 39.96 -14.91
N ASP A 96 11.70 40.90 -14.00
CA ASP A 96 10.89 40.65 -12.80
C ASP A 96 9.48 40.19 -13.19
N GLY A 97 9.08 39.02 -12.67
CA GLY A 97 7.79 38.41 -12.97
C GLY A 97 7.70 37.73 -14.33
N GLU A 98 8.77 37.79 -15.13
CA GLU A 98 8.82 37.11 -16.41
C GLU A 98 9.03 35.59 -16.23
N ARG A 99 8.27 34.80 -16.98
CA ARG A 99 8.22 33.35 -16.88
C ARG A 99 8.27 32.75 -18.28
N GLN A 100 9.31 31.97 -18.56
CA GLN A 100 9.47 31.31 -19.86
C GLN A 100 9.19 29.81 -19.74
N GLU A 101 8.20 29.31 -20.47
CA GLU A 101 7.92 27.88 -20.51
C GLU A 101 8.88 27.17 -21.46
N ILE A 102 9.44 26.06 -21.00
CA ILE A 102 10.05 25.08 -21.88
C ILE A 102 9.36 23.73 -21.71
N GLY A 103 9.31 22.93 -22.77
CA GLY A 103 8.72 21.59 -22.68
C GLY A 103 9.22 20.64 -23.73
N VAL A 104 9.21 19.34 -23.42
CA VAL A 104 9.66 18.26 -24.31
C VAL A 104 8.88 16.99 -24.03
N PHE A 105 8.60 16.20 -25.07
CA PHE A 105 7.98 14.88 -24.89
C PHE A 105 9.00 13.80 -24.59
N PHE A 106 8.62 12.83 -23.78
CA PHE A 106 9.39 11.61 -23.59
C PHE A 106 9.23 10.68 -24.81
N ALA A 107 10.27 9.91 -25.13
CA ALA A 107 10.28 9.02 -26.29
C ALA A 107 9.68 7.63 -26.00
N ASP A 108 9.42 7.29 -24.74
CA ASP A 108 8.97 5.96 -24.30
C ASP A 108 7.44 5.79 -24.26
N GLY A 109 6.68 6.84 -24.56
CA GLY A 109 5.21 6.80 -24.58
C GLY A 109 4.54 6.62 -23.21
N ARG A 110 5.27 6.69 -22.09
CA ARG A 110 4.70 6.52 -20.74
C ARG A 110 4.16 7.84 -20.18
N ALA A 111 3.15 7.79 -19.33
CA ALA A 111 2.64 8.96 -18.61
C ALA A 111 3.55 9.36 -17.43
N PRO A 112 3.70 10.66 -17.12
CA PRO A 112 3.36 11.82 -17.95
C PRO A 112 4.17 11.84 -19.26
N ALA A 113 3.48 12.15 -20.38
CA ALA A 113 4.08 12.09 -21.72
C ALA A 113 4.96 13.31 -22.04
N ARG A 114 4.70 14.46 -21.40
CA ARG A 114 5.42 15.73 -21.59
C ARG A 114 6.05 16.14 -20.28
N ALA A 115 7.32 16.55 -20.32
CA ALA A 115 7.97 17.30 -19.25
C ALA A 115 7.95 18.79 -19.61
N ALA A 116 7.43 19.63 -18.73
CA ALA A 116 7.39 21.07 -18.92
C ALA A 116 7.82 21.79 -17.63
N PHE A 117 8.45 22.95 -17.79
CA PHE A 117 9.06 23.73 -16.72
C PHE A 117 8.85 25.21 -17.00
N VAL A 118 8.82 26.01 -15.93
CA VAL A 118 8.88 27.46 -16.02
C VAL A 118 10.27 27.93 -15.61
N LEU A 119 10.92 28.67 -16.48
CA LEU A 119 12.20 29.30 -16.23
C LEU A 119 11.98 30.72 -15.72
N VAL A 120 12.68 31.07 -14.64
CA VAL A 120 12.73 32.42 -14.06
C VAL A 120 14.17 32.77 -13.68
N THR A 121 14.49 34.06 -13.58
CA THR A 121 15.78 34.48 -13.02
C THR A 121 15.59 34.88 -11.56
N ASP A 122 16.40 34.30 -10.67
CA ASP A 122 16.46 34.69 -9.26
C ASP A 122 17.81 35.38 -8.97
N PRO A 123 17.84 36.46 -8.17
CA PRO A 123 19.06 37.19 -7.89
C PRO A 123 20.02 36.46 -6.93
N ALA A 124 19.52 35.53 -6.11
CA ALA A 124 20.29 34.82 -5.10
C ALA A 124 20.67 33.39 -5.51
N GLU A 125 19.90 32.74 -6.38
CA GLU A 125 20.07 31.32 -6.70
C GLU A 125 20.05 31.02 -8.20
N VAL A 126 20.81 30.01 -8.62
CA VAL A 126 20.79 29.49 -9.99
C VAL A 126 20.88 27.96 -9.99
N ASP A 127 20.06 27.30 -10.81
CA ASP A 127 20.16 25.86 -11.01
C ASP A 127 21.21 25.56 -12.09
N LEU A 128 22.32 24.92 -11.69
CA LEU A 128 23.32 24.41 -12.64
C LEU A 128 22.83 23.13 -13.31
N ARG A 129 22.15 22.29 -12.53
CA ARG A 129 21.61 21.03 -12.99
C ARG A 129 20.34 20.67 -12.24
N ILE A 130 19.32 20.25 -12.98
CA ILE A 130 18.17 19.59 -12.41
C ILE A 130 18.12 18.13 -12.88
N ASP A 131 17.87 17.23 -11.93
CA ASP A 131 17.60 15.82 -12.23
C ASP A 131 16.09 15.63 -12.35
N VAL A 132 15.61 15.54 -13.59
CA VAL A 132 14.20 15.47 -13.94
C VAL A 132 13.66 14.09 -13.59
N GLN A 133 12.84 14.06 -12.54
CA GLN A 133 12.11 12.89 -12.09
C GLN A 133 10.75 12.85 -12.76
N ARG A 134 10.49 11.76 -13.47
CA ARG A 134 9.13 11.47 -13.90
C ARG A 134 8.41 10.82 -12.72
N PRO A 135 7.30 11.39 -12.21
CA PRO A 135 6.52 10.71 -11.20
C PRO A 135 6.10 9.35 -11.77
N ALA A 136 6.16 8.32 -10.93
CA ALA A 136 5.50 7.07 -11.30
C ALA A 136 4.04 7.42 -11.59
N PRO A 137 3.43 6.90 -12.67
CA PRO A 137 2.00 7.06 -12.85
C PRO A 137 1.35 6.67 -11.52
N PRO A 138 0.35 7.44 -11.02
CA PRO A 138 -0.46 6.95 -9.92
C PRO A 138 -0.87 5.54 -10.33
N ASN A 139 -0.59 4.57 -9.47
CA ASN A 139 -0.87 3.18 -9.76
C ASN A 139 -2.40 3.02 -9.95
N ASP A 140 -2.89 3.29 -11.14
CA ASP A 140 -4.02 2.59 -11.75
C ASP A 140 -3.59 1.17 -12.15
N ALA A 141 -2.32 0.81 -11.91
CA ALA A 141 -2.00 -0.53 -11.47
C ALA A 141 -2.81 -0.81 -10.20
N CYS A 142 -4.03 -1.31 -10.40
CA CYS A 142 -4.68 -2.26 -9.50
C CYS A 142 -3.53 -3.04 -8.84
N PRO A 143 -3.30 -2.89 -7.52
CA PRO A 143 -2.07 -3.32 -6.88
C PRO A 143 -1.77 -4.72 -7.38
N THR A 144 -0.70 -4.84 -8.18
CA THR A 144 -0.27 -6.10 -8.78
C THR A 144 -0.14 -7.07 -7.63
N ASP A 145 -1.07 -8.03 -7.58
CA ASP A 145 -1.17 -9.12 -6.62
C ASP A 145 -0.12 -9.05 -5.51
N ALA A 146 -0.30 -8.09 -4.59
CA ALA A 146 0.22 -8.28 -3.25
C ALA A 146 -0.72 -9.34 -2.68
N HIS A 147 -0.52 -10.60 -3.12
CA HIS A 147 -1.42 -11.73 -3.02
C HIS A 147 -2.54 -11.39 -2.06
N ALA A 148 -3.65 -10.83 -2.58
CA ALA A 148 -4.84 -10.71 -1.77
C ALA A 148 -5.01 -12.13 -1.21
N PRO A 149 -5.01 -12.32 0.12
CA PRO A 149 -5.06 -13.65 0.69
C PRO A 149 -6.18 -14.38 -0.02
N VAL A 150 -5.87 -15.55 -0.60
CA VAL A 150 -6.86 -16.31 -1.37
C VAL A 150 -8.15 -16.29 -0.56
N PRO A 151 -9.24 -15.67 -1.06
CA PRO A 151 -10.42 -15.42 -0.26
C PRO A 151 -10.85 -16.72 0.38
N LYS A 152 -10.86 -16.74 1.71
CA LYS A 152 -11.27 -17.92 2.44
C LYS A 152 -12.79 -18.01 2.40
N PRO A 153 -13.37 -19.21 2.54
CA PRO A 153 -14.82 -19.38 2.54
C PRO A 153 -15.56 -18.43 3.49
N GLU A 154 -15.01 -18.14 4.67
CA GLU A 154 -15.59 -17.19 5.62
C GLU A 154 -15.58 -15.74 5.14
N ASP A 155 -14.63 -15.34 4.29
CA ASP A 155 -14.53 -13.95 3.81
C ASP A 155 -15.76 -13.58 2.99
N PHE A 156 -16.30 -14.52 2.21
CA PHE A 156 -17.53 -14.31 1.45
C PHE A 156 -18.76 -14.12 2.35
N VAL A 157 -18.77 -14.73 3.54
CA VAL A 157 -19.86 -14.55 4.52
C VAL A 157 -19.67 -13.24 5.31
N LEU A 158 -18.45 -12.94 5.73
CA LEU A 158 -18.13 -11.74 6.51
C LEU A 158 -18.25 -10.45 5.69
N LEU A 159 -17.92 -10.51 4.39
CA LEU A 159 -18.07 -9.40 3.45
C LEU A 159 -19.51 -9.26 2.91
N GLY A 160 -20.43 -10.12 3.33
CA GLY A 160 -21.85 -10.06 2.94
C GLY A 160 -22.13 -10.49 1.49
N TYR A 161 -21.17 -11.13 0.83
CA TYR A 161 -21.37 -11.70 -0.51
C TYR A 161 -22.21 -12.98 -0.48
N LEU A 162 -22.30 -13.64 0.68
CA LEU A 162 -23.17 -14.78 0.94
C LEU A 162 -24.06 -14.46 2.15
N ASP A 163 -25.36 -14.62 1.98
CA ASP A 163 -26.35 -14.55 3.06
C ASP A 163 -27.34 -15.72 2.97
N GLY A 164 -28.26 -15.83 3.94
CA GLY A 164 -29.29 -16.88 3.97
C GLY A 164 -30.31 -16.82 2.82
N LYS A 165 -30.19 -15.85 1.90
CA LYS A 165 -31.13 -15.61 0.78
C LYS A 165 -30.50 -15.84 -0.60
N GLY A 166 -29.17 -15.95 -0.72
CA GLY A 166 -28.47 -16.00 -2.02
C GLY A 166 -27.89 -17.34 -2.48
N VAL A 167 -27.60 -18.28 -1.58
CA VAL A 167 -27.11 -19.65 -1.90
C VAL A 167 -27.94 -20.65 -1.11
N THR A 168 -28.21 -21.85 -1.65
CA THR A 168 -28.99 -22.89 -0.97
C THR A 168 -28.43 -23.13 0.44
N THR A 169 -29.11 -22.63 1.47
CA THR A 169 -28.73 -22.80 2.87
C THR A 169 -29.70 -23.75 3.56
N ALA A 170 -29.20 -24.56 4.49
CA ALA A 170 -30.04 -25.26 5.45
C ALA A 170 -30.09 -24.42 6.73
N SER A 171 -31.24 -23.81 7.00
CA SER A 171 -31.52 -23.16 8.29
C SER A 171 -31.76 -24.22 9.35
N ILE A 172 -31.10 -24.09 10.49
CA ILE A 172 -31.21 -25.02 11.62
C ILE A 172 -31.94 -24.30 12.75
N LYS A 173 -32.92 -24.99 13.36
CA LYS A 173 -33.65 -24.44 14.51
C LYS A 173 -32.66 -24.10 15.63
N GLY A 174 -32.81 -22.92 16.22
CA GLY A 174 -32.01 -22.50 17.36
C GLY A 174 -32.09 -23.50 18.52
N LYS A 175 -30.95 -23.73 19.18
CA LYS A 175 -30.79 -24.58 20.36
C LYS A 175 -30.59 -23.71 21.60
N HIS A 176 -31.34 -24.02 22.64
CA HIS A 176 -31.12 -23.50 23.99
C HIS A 176 -30.51 -24.61 24.86
N ASP A 177 -29.42 -24.31 25.56
CA ASP A 177 -28.70 -25.18 26.49
C ASP A 177 -28.63 -24.49 27.85
N SER A 178 -29.68 -24.65 28.65
CA SER A 178 -29.82 -24.01 29.97
C SER A 178 -28.78 -24.50 30.98
N ALA A 179 -28.33 -25.75 30.86
CA ALA A 179 -27.32 -26.32 31.75
C ALA A 179 -25.98 -25.57 31.61
N ARG A 180 -25.65 -25.15 30.39
CA ARG A 180 -24.40 -24.44 30.07
C ARG A 180 -24.58 -22.94 29.80
N GLY A 181 -25.82 -22.47 29.80
CA GLY A 181 -26.23 -21.08 29.69
C GLY A 181 -25.96 -20.47 28.32
N PHE A 182 -26.30 -21.19 27.25
CA PHE A 182 -26.14 -20.74 25.87
C PHE A 182 -27.45 -20.84 25.09
N GLU A 183 -27.68 -19.89 24.20
CA GLU A 183 -28.75 -19.96 23.22
C GLU A 183 -28.23 -19.57 21.84
N SER A 184 -28.55 -20.35 20.80
CA SER A 184 -28.26 -19.95 19.43
C SER A 184 -29.47 -19.27 18.79
N THR A 185 -29.29 -18.04 18.32
CA THR A 185 -30.39 -17.22 17.77
C THR A 185 -30.46 -17.22 16.25
N SER A 186 -29.37 -17.57 15.57
CA SER A 186 -29.32 -17.73 14.11
C SER A 186 -28.26 -18.76 13.76
N THR A 187 -28.63 -19.77 12.98
CA THR A 187 -27.75 -20.89 12.65
C THR A 187 -27.88 -21.25 11.18
N PHE A 188 -26.77 -21.16 10.44
CA PHE A 188 -26.69 -21.44 9.02
C PHE A 188 -25.56 -22.41 8.73
N SER A 189 -25.71 -23.16 7.64
CA SER A 189 -24.68 -24.07 7.16
C SER A 189 -24.53 -23.92 5.65
N TYR A 190 -23.28 -23.96 5.20
CA TYR A 190 -22.87 -23.72 3.83
C TYR A 190 -21.92 -24.83 3.38
N ARG A 191 -22.05 -25.22 2.12
CA ARG A 191 -21.17 -26.19 1.48
C ARG A 191 -20.64 -25.60 0.20
N GLY A 192 -19.32 -25.60 0.06
CA GLY A 192 -18.64 -25.27 -1.19
C GLY A 192 -17.81 -26.44 -1.70
N LYS A 193 -17.03 -26.16 -2.75
CA LYS A 193 -16.10 -27.13 -3.34
C LYS A 193 -14.94 -27.40 -2.37
N GLY A 194 -14.94 -28.56 -1.73
CA GLY A 194 -13.90 -29.00 -0.80
C GLY A 194 -13.97 -28.43 0.62
N TRP A 195 -15.06 -27.73 0.99
CA TRP A 195 -15.19 -27.15 2.34
C TRP A 195 -16.65 -27.07 2.81
N ILE A 196 -16.80 -27.00 4.13
CA ILE A 196 -18.05 -26.71 4.83
C ILE A 196 -17.85 -25.57 5.82
N LEU A 197 -18.90 -24.77 6.02
CA LEU A 197 -18.92 -23.66 6.95
C LEU A 197 -20.20 -23.68 7.76
N PHE A 198 -20.05 -23.57 9.07
CA PHE A 198 -21.15 -23.41 10.01
C PHE A 198 -21.08 -22.02 10.64
N ASP A 199 -22.18 -21.28 10.57
CA ASP A 199 -22.30 -19.92 11.07
C ASP A 199 -23.37 -19.90 12.17
N VAL A 200 -22.97 -19.48 13.37
CA VAL A 200 -23.87 -19.42 14.52
C VAL A 200 -23.70 -18.12 15.30
N THR A 201 -24.82 -17.49 15.63
CA THR A 201 -24.88 -16.43 16.63
C THR A 201 -25.23 -17.05 17.98
N ILE A 202 -24.34 -16.86 18.96
CA ILE A 202 -24.46 -17.42 20.30
C ILE A 202 -24.75 -16.28 21.27
N TRP A 203 -25.82 -16.42 22.05
CA TRP A 203 -26.11 -15.62 23.24
C TRP A 203 -25.53 -16.32 24.47
N ASN A 204 -24.74 -15.59 25.25
CA ASN A 204 -24.24 -16.04 26.55
C ASN A 204 -25.17 -15.52 27.65
N GLU A 205 -25.77 -16.39 28.45
CA GLU A 205 -26.70 -15.97 29.50
C GLU A 205 -26.06 -15.01 30.51
N SER A 206 -26.82 -14.02 30.98
CA SER A 206 -26.34 -12.97 31.87
C SER A 206 -25.86 -13.47 33.25
N ASN A 207 -26.22 -14.70 33.63
CA ASN A 207 -25.80 -15.35 34.88
C ASN A 207 -24.51 -16.18 34.74
N ARG A 208 -23.90 -16.22 33.55
CA ARG A 208 -22.69 -17.00 33.28
C ARG A 208 -21.47 -16.09 33.11
N PRO A 209 -20.24 -16.58 33.39
CA PRO A 209 -19.04 -15.81 33.10
C PRO A 209 -18.89 -15.56 31.59
N ALA A 210 -18.05 -14.58 31.23
CA ALA A 210 -17.65 -14.35 29.84
C ALA A 210 -17.04 -15.62 29.24
N TRP A 211 -17.29 -15.87 27.95
CA TRP A 211 -16.87 -17.10 27.28
C TRP A 211 -16.17 -16.80 25.95
N THR A 212 -14.97 -17.35 25.77
CA THR A 212 -14.20 -17.22 24.53
C THR A 212 -14.23 -18.55 23.78
N PRO A 213 -14.82 -18.62 22.57
CA PRO A 213 -14.71 -19.81 21.72
C PRO A 213 -13.24 -20.02 21.30
N ARG A 214 -12.76 -21.27 21.39
CA ARG A 214 -11.35 -21.62 21.11
C ARG A 214 -11.22 -22.68 20.05
N GLU A 215 -12.09 -23.69 20.08
CA GLU A 215 -12.00 -24.83 19.18
C GLU A 215 -13.38 -25.25 18.68
N ALA A 216 -13.44 -25.69 17.42
CA ALA A 216 -14.64 -26.21 16.81
C ALA A 216 -14.35 -27.61 16.24
N THR A 217 -15.28 -28.52 16.41
CA THR A 217 -15.17 -29.88 15.86
C THR A 217 -16.48 -30.30 15.21
N PHE A 218 -16.39 -30.82 13.97
CA PHE A 218 -17.49 -31.47 13.28
C PHE A 218 -17.38 -32.99 13.48
N THR A 219 -18.39 -33.59 14.10
CA THR A 219 -18.44 -35.05 14.32
C THR A 219 -19.58 -35.65 13.49
N GLY A 220 -19.21 -36.41 12.47
CA GLY A 220 -20.16 -37.11 11.60
C GLY A 220 -20.67 -38.40 12.25
N ARG A 221 -21.68 -39.04 11.66
CA ARG A 221 -22.16 -40.37 12.12
C ARG A 221 -21.16 -41.49 11.87
N VAL A 222 -20.31 -41.32 10.84
CA VAL A 222 -19.30 -42.28 10.41
C VAL A 222 -18.05 -41.48 10.03
N GLY A 223 -16.90 -41.82 10.63
CA GLY A 223 -15.63 -41.15 10.36
C GLY A 223 -15.02 -40.46 11.59
N MET A 224 -13.77 -40.01 11.43
CA MET A 224 -13.03 -39.30 12.46
C MET A 224 -13.59 -37.87 12.66
N PRO A 225 -13.57 -37.32 13.88
CA PRO A 225 -13.92 -35.93 14.12
C PRO A 225 -13.04 -34.99 13.29
N LEU A 226 -13.67 -34.04 12.60
CA LEU A 226 -13.01 -33.06 11.77
C LEU A 226 -12.81 -31.78 12.57
N ARG A 227 -11.53 -31.44 12.85
CA ARG A 227 -11.20 -30.19 13.50
C ARG A 227 -11.49 -29.03 12.56
N ALA A 228 -12.22 -28.05 13.05
CA ALA A 228 -12.57 -26.86 12.32
C ALA A 228 -11.78 -25.66 12.82
N ARG A 229 -11.50 -24.75 11.91
CA ARG A 229 -10.95 -23.44 12.21
C ARG A 229 -12.07 -22.51 12.62
N ILE A 230 -11.87 -21.81 13.74
CA ILE A 230 -12.82 -20.81 14.24
C ILE A 230 -12.47 -19.43 13.69
N VAL A 231 -13.50 -18.68 13.33
CA VAL A 231 -13.44 -17.24 13.05
C VAL A 231 -14.55 -16.55 13.83
N THR A 232 -14.22 -15.45 14.51
CA THR A 232 -15.17 -14.66 15.29
C THR A 232 -15.23 -13.24 14.76
N ASP A 233 -16.42 -12.63 14.81
CA ASP A 233 -16.61 -11.22 14.42
C ASP A 233 -16.03 -10.24 15.46
N ARG A 234 -16.07 -10.61 16.74
CA ARG A 234 -15.48 -9.86 17.84
C ARG A 234 -14.12 -10.43 18.25
N LYS A 235 -13.24 -9.54 18.72
CA LYS A 235 -11.98 -9.91 19.37
C LYS A 235 -12.25 -10.23 20.85
N GLY A 236 -11.96 -11.46 21.27
CA GLY A 236 -12.02 -11.87 22.68
C GLY A 236 -13.34 -12.53 23.09
N ALA A 237 -13.63 -12.50 24.39
CA ALA A 237 -14.77 -13.21 24.99
C ALA A 237 -16.13 -12.59 24.62
N ILE A 238 -17.17 -13.41 24.62
CA ILE A 238 -18.58 -13.01 24.64
C ILE A 238 -18.97 -12.75 26.11
N PRO A 239 -19.26 -11.49 26.51
CA PRO A 239 -19.65 -11.15 27.87
C PRO A 239 -20.99 -11.78 28.30
N PRO A 240 -21.31 -11.76 29.60
CA PRO A 240 -22.63 -12.18 30.09
C PRO A 240 -23.73 -11.27 29.52
N GLY A 241 -24.79 -11.87 28.97
CA GLY A 241 -25.92 -11.13 28.39
C GLY A 241 -25.62 -10.49 27.04
N GLU A 242 -24.59 -10.95 26.33
CA GLU A 242 -24.25 -10.48 24.99
C GLU A 242 -24.27 -11.61 23.96
N THR A 243 -24.37 -11.24 22.69
CA THR A 243 -24.16 -12.14 21.56
C THR A 243 -22.72 -12.10 21.03
N GLY A 244 -22.31 -13.18 20.38
CA GLY A 244 -21.14 -13.20 19.49
C GLY A 244 -21.37 -14.14 18.33
N ARG A 245 -20.86 -13.78 17.15
CA ARG A 245 -20.94 -14.62 15.95
C ARG A 245 -19.69 -15.49 15.84
N VAL A 246 -19.90 -16.78 15.62
CA VAL A 246 -18.84 -17.77 15.50
C VAL A 246 -19.04 -18.55 14.21
N LEU A 247 -18.00 -18.55 13.38
CA LEU A 247 -17.91 -19.35 12.17
C LEU A 247 -16.95 -20.51 12.42
N ALA A 248 -17.38 -21.72 12.11
CA ALA A 248 -16.55 -22.92 12.11
C ALA A 248 -16.38 -23.39 10.66
N VAL A 249 -15.13 -23.44 10.18
CA VAL A 249 -14.78 -23.78 8.80
C VAL A 249 -13.94 -25.04 8.80
N ALA A 250 -14.29 -26.01 7.97
CA ALA A 250 -13.49 -27.21 7.81
C ALA A 250 -13.38 -27.64 6.35
N GLU A 251 -12.21 -28.18 6.01
CA GLU A 251 -11.93 -28.78 4.71
C GLU A 251 -12.47 -30.21 4.68
N ILE A 252 -13.10 -30.58 3.57
CA ILE A 252 -13.66 -31.91 3.36
C ILE A 252 -13.26 -32.43 1.99
N GLN A 253 -13.24 -33.75 1.83
CA GLN A 253 -13.20 -34.32 0.49
C GLN A 253 -14.52 -34.07 -0.22
N GLU A 254 -14.45 -33.72 -1.51
CA GLU A 254 -15.63 -33.53 -2.34
C GLU A 254 -16.47 -34.82 -2.39
N SER A 255 -17.78 -34.67 -2.27
CA SER A 255 -18.70 -35.80 -2.18
C SER A 255 -20.11 -35.34 -2.57
N ASP A 256 -20.89 -36.19 -3.22
CA ASP A 256 -22.30 -35.87 -3.49
C ASP A 256 -23.24 -36.31 -2.35
N ALA A 257 -22.68 -36.92 -1.29
CA ALA A 257 -23.45 -37.35 -0.13
C ALA A 257 -24.01 -36.16 0.65
N GLY A 258 -25.21 -36.31 1.21
CA GLY A 258 -25.73 -35.37 2.19
C GLY A 258 -24.89 -35.45 3.46
N LEU A 259 -24.36 -34.32 3.92
CA LEU A 259 -23.51 -34.27 5.10
C LEU A 259 -24.30 -33.82 6.32
N VAL A 260 -24.21 -34.57 7.41
CA VAL A 260 -24.85 -34.26 8.68
C VAL A 260 -23.82 -34.41 9.79
N PHE A 261 -23.63 -33.36 10.57
CA PHE A 261 -22.64 -33.31 11.64
C PHE A 261 -23.27 -32.85 12.95
N THR A 262 -22.67 -33.27 14.05
CA THR A 262 -22.76 -32.57 15.33
C THR A 262 -21.60 -31.58 15.40
N VAL A 263 -21.88 -30.32 15.69
CA VAL A 263 -20.86 -29.27 15.87
C VAL A 263 -20.64 -29.04 17.36
N GLU A 264 -19.42 -29.21 17.83
CA GLU A 264 -19.01 -28.85 19.19
C GLU A 264 -18.11 -27.61 19.15
N LEU A 265 -18.52 -26.55 19.83
CA LEU A 265 -17.72 -25.34 20.05
C LEU A 265 -17.21 -25.33 21.50
N ARG A 266 -15.92 -25.56 21.70
CA ARG A 266 -15.29 -25.53 23.02
C ARG A 266 -14.64 -24.17 23.27
N GLY A 267 -14.87 -23.61 24.45
CA GLY A 267 -14.24 -22.36 24.88
C GLY A 267 -13.47 -22.50 26.19
N ASP A 268 -13.17 -21.37 26.83
CA ASP A 268 -12.57 -21.36 28.16
C ASP A 268 -13.53 -21.81 29.28
N GLY A 269 -12.94 -22.08 30.45
CA GLY A 269 -13.68 -22.50 31.64
C GLY A 269 -14.33 -23.87 31.52
N GLY A 270 -13.90 -24.70 30.56
CA GLY A 270 -14.45 -26.04 30.34
C GLY A 270 -15.88 -26.06 29.78
N ARG A 271 -16.40 -24.89 29.34
CA ARG A 271 -17.72 -24.78 28.73
C ARG A 271 -17.63 -25.06 27.23
N ASP A 272 -18.49 -25.94 26.75
CA ASP A 272 -18.69 -26.20 25.33
C ASP A 272 -20.17 -26.08 24.93
N PHE A 273 -20.41 -25.65 23.69
CA PHE A 273 -21.73 -25.53 23.10
C PHE A 273 -21.84 -26.51 21.94
N THR A 274 -22.74 -27.48 22.06
CA THR A 274 -22.91 -28.55 21.06
C THR A 274 -24.22 -28.36 20.31
N ILE A 275 -24.20 -28.47 18.98
CA ILE A 275 -25.38 -28.36 18.11
C ILE A 275 -25.47 -29.64 17.27
N PRO A 276 -26.45 -30.51 17.54
CA PRO A 276 -26.63 -31.76 16.79
C PRO A 276 -27.33 -31.53 15.46
N ASP A 277 -27.25 -32.53 14.57
CA ASP A 277 -28.01 -32.62 13.31
C ASP A 277 -27.86 -31.41 12.37
N VAL A 278 -26.67 -30.81 12.34
CA VAL A 278 -26.30 -29.75 11.39
C VAL A 278 -26.19 -30.37 10.00
N ARG A 279 -27.19 -30.11 9.15
CA ARG A 279 -27.26 -30.64 7.78
C ARG A 279 -26.67 -29.64 6.81
N PHE A 280 -25.74 -30.07 5.98
CA PHE A 280 -25.19 -29.23 4.92
C PHE A 280 -25.91 -29.50 3.59
N PRO A 281 -26.15 -28.46 2.77
CA PRO A 281 -26.74 -28.60 1.45
C PRO A 281 -26.02 -29.62 0.58
N LYS A 282 -26.76 -30.31 -0.30
CA LYS A 282 -26.14 -31.11 -1.37
C LYS A 282 -25.54 -30.18 -2.43
N PRO A 283 -24.47 -30.57 -3.12
CA PRO A 283 -24.00 -29.83 -4.30
C PRO A 283 -25.17 -29.72 -5.29
N GLY A 284 -25.46 -28.51 -5.77
CA GLY A 284 -26.48 -28.34 -6.80
C GLY A 284 -26.03 -29.04 -8.08
N THR A 285 -26.89 -29.86 -8.68
CA THR A 285 -26.69 -30.31 -10.07
C THR A 285 -26.73 -29.06 -10.92
N GLY A 286 -25.57 -28.55 -11.35
CA GLY A 286 -25.50 -27.41 -12.25
C GLY A 286 -26.33 -27.74 -13.48
N GLY A 287 -27.48 -27.08 -13.64
CA GLY A 287 -28.23 -27.13 -14.88
C GLY A 287 -27.35 -26.53 -15.96
N THR A 288 -26.92 -27.36 -16.92
CA THR A 288 -26.45 -26.87 -18.21
C THR A 288 -27.57 -26.05 -18.82
N GLN A 289 -27.35 -24.75 -18.92
CA GLN A 289 -28.08 -23.88 -19.84
C GLN A 289 -27.07 -23.01 -20.59
#